data_AF-A0A6P8HE94-F1
#
_entry.id   AF-A0A6P8HE94-F1
#
_cell.length_a   1.000
_cell.length_b   1.000
_cell.length_c   1.000
_cell.angle_alpha   90.00
_cell.angle_beta   90.00
_cell.angle_gamma   90.00
#
_symmetry.space_group_name_H-M   'P 1'
#
loop_
_entity.id
_entity.type
_entity.pdbx_description
1 polymer ?
#
loop_
_entity_poly.entity_id
_entity_poly.type
_entity_poly.pdbx_seq_one_letter_code
_entity_poly.pdbx_strand_id
1 'polypeptide(L)'
;TASYRLLPEIVITKPCEDELADKLASCFSKGVIKIANENGVKSAYVADARRDTCSREVLRHDDLRDRVRLSRIRDHFIFSIESTGALRPDILMCEAIKCLKEKCRLFLDELDSNIDS
;
A
#
# COMPACT_ATOMS: atom_id res chain seq x y z
N THR A 1 5.88 -16.34 -7.04
CA THR A 1 6.21 -15.77 -5.72
C THR A 1 4.94 -15.36 -5.00
N ALA A 2 4.93 -15.20 -3.68
CA ALA A 2 3.77 -14.68 -2.93
C ALA A 2 4.26 -13.65 -1.91
N SER A 3 3.73 -12.43 -1.99
CA SER A 3 4.11 -11.33 -1.11
C SER A 3 2.95 -10.36 -0.92
N TYR A 4 3.09 -9.45 0.03
CA TYR A 4 2.19 -8.31 0.18
C TYR A 4 2.97 -7.06 0.55
N ARG A 5 2.32 -5.92 0.37
CA ARG A 5 2.73 -4.64 0.97
C ARG A 5 1.52 -3.89 1.49
N LEU A 6 1.73 -2.97 2.42
CA LEU A 6 0.65 -2.07 2.85
C LEU A 6 0.46 -0.95 1.82
N LEU A 7 -0.78 -0.46 1.71
CA LEU A 7 -1.08 0.71 0.88
C LEU A 7 -0.30 1.93 1.41
N PRO A 8 0.54 2.58 0.59
CA PRO A 8 1.19 3.82 0.97
C PRO A 8 0.17 4.91 1.25
N GLU A 9 0.44 5.73 2.25
CA GLU A 9 -0.32 6.94 2.55
C GLU A 9 0.63 8.13 2.43
N ILE A 10 0.27 9.07 1.56
CA ILE A 10 1.03 10.29 1.32
C ILE A 10 0.12 11.45 1.70
N VAL A 11 0.55 12.26 2.66
CA VAL A 11 -0.20 13.45 3.09
C VAL A 11 0.66 14.67 2.84
N ILE A 12 0.18 15.58 2.00
CA ILE A 12 0.79 16.90 1.79
C ILE A 12 0.31 17.79 2.94
N THR A 13 1.20 18.12 3.88
CA THR A 13 0.87 18.87 5.11
C THR A 13 0.84 20.37 4.89
N LYS A 14 1.52 20.87 3.84
CA LYS A 14 1.55 22.28 3.44
C LYS A 14 1.43 22.36 1.92
N PRO A 15 0.69 23.35 1.36
CA PRO A 15 0.58 23.52 -0.08
C PRO A 15 1.95 23.55 -0.77
N CYS A 16 2.07 22.83 -1.88
CA CYS A 16 3.22 22.89 -2.77
C CYS A 16 2.75 23.49 -4.09
N GLU A 17 3.23 24.69 -4.40
CA GLU A 17 2.79 25.49 -5.54
C GLU A 17 3.93 25.71 -6.55
N ASP A 18 3.56 25.96 -7.81
CA ASP A 18 4.47 26.31 -8.91
C ASP A 18 5.68 25.36 -9.03
N GLU A 19 6.90 25.88 -8.93
CA GLU A 19 8.13 25.09 -9.04
C GLU A 19 8.21 24.00 -7.96
N LEU A 20 7.64 24.26 -6.79
CA LEU A 20 7.61 23.29 -5.70
C LEU A 20 6.62 22.15 -5.99
N ALA A 21 5.53 22.44 -6.71
CA ALA A 21 4.61 21.41 -7.19
C ALA A 21 5.29 20.49 -8.22
N ASP A 22 6.00 21.08 -9.18
CA ASP A 22 6.76 20.36 -10.21
C ASP A 22 7.89 19.50 -9.57
N LYS A 23 8.60 20.06 -8.58
CA LYS A 23 9.64 19.34 -7.82
C LYS A 23 9.06 18.23 -6.93
N LEU A 24 7.92 18.46 -6.29
CA LEU A 24 7.25 17.43 -5.50
C LEU A 24 6.86 16.24 -6.40
N ALA A 25 6.30 16.52 -7.58
CA ALA A 25 5.89 15.48 -8.52
C ALA A 25 7.07 14.63 -9.03
N SER A 26 8.25 15.23 -9.23
CA SER A 26 9.44 14.50 -9.70
C SER A 26 10.06 13.57 -8.65
N CYS A 27 9.75 13.78 -7.36
CA CYS A 27 10.20 12.90 -6.28
C CYS A 27 9.45 11.56 -6.22
N PHE A 28 8.34 11.40 -6.94
CA PHE A 28 7.50 10.21 -6.91
C PHE A 28 7.39 9.52 -8.27
N SER A 29 6.96 8.26 -8.24
CA SER A 29 6.66 7.50 -9.46
C SER A 29 5.54 8.16 -10.27
N LYS A 30 5.59 8.00 -11.61
CA LYS A 30 4.61 8.60 -12.52
C LYS A 30 3.17 8.22 -12.13
N GLY A 31 2.34 9.24 -11.93
CA GLY A 31 0.93 9.12 -11.60
C GLY A 31 0.62 9.11 -10.10
N VAL A 32 1.63 9.10 -9.22
CA VAL A 32 1.42 9.21 -7.77
C VAL A 32 0.98 10.63 -7.40
N ILE A 33 1.76 11.62 -7.83
CA ILE A 33 1.46 13.04 -7.68
C ILE A 33 1.03 13.59 -9.04
N LYS A 34 -0.01 14.41 -9.05
CA LYS A 34 -0.42 15.21 -10.21
C LYS A 34 -0.50 16.68 -9.80
N ILE A 35 -0.50 17.54 -10.81
CA ILE A 35 -0.56 18.98 -10.65
C ILE A 35 -1.90 19.45 -11.21
N ALA A 36 -2.66 20.16 -10.39
CA ALA A 36 -3.84 20.91 -10.81
C ALA A 36 -3.42 22.36 -11.08
N ASN A 37 -4.11 23.04 -12.00
CA ASN A 37 -3.98 24.47 -12.17
C ASN A 37 -5.32 25.12 -11.84
N GLU A 38 -5.38 25.84 -10.73
CA GLU A 38 -6.56 26.55 -10.26
C GLU A 38 -6.26 28.04 -10.20
N ASN A 39 -7.01 28.86 -10.95
CA ASN A 39 -6.82 30.31 -11.00
C ASN A 39 -5.40 30.77 -11.36
N GLY A 40 -4.67 29.98 -12.15
CA GLY A 40 -3.29 30.28 -12.55
C GLY A 40 -2.23 29.77 -11.58
N VAL A 41 -2.63 29.20 -10.44
CA VAL A 41 -1.73 28.60 -9.45
C VAL A 41 -1.63 27.11 -9.70
N LYS A 42 -0.41 26.61 -9.94
CA LYS A 42 -0.16 25.17 -10.02
C LYS A 42 -0.07 24.60 -8.62
N SER A 43 -0.86 23.59 -8.27
CA SER A 43 -0.82 22.92 -6.96
C SER A 43 -0.68 21.41 -7.10
N ALA A 44 0.21 20.80 -6.32
CA ALA A 44 0.39 19.35 -6.32
C ALA A 44 -0.60 18.65 -5.39
N TYR A 45 -1.16 17.53 -5.85
CA TYR A 45 -2.04 16.65 -5.07
C TYR A 45 -1.70 15.17 -5.29
N VAL A 46 -2.08 14.34 -4.31
CA VAL A 46 -1.90 12.89 -4.40
C VAL A 46 -3.01 12.30 -5.24
N ALA A 47 -2.67 11.79 -6.42
CA ALA A 47 -3.63 11.21 -7.36
C ALA A 47 -3.80 9.70 -7.17
N ASP A 48 -2.69 8.98 -6.95
CA ASP A 48 -2.73 7.53 -6.75
C ASP A 48 -1.55 7.05 -5.87
N ALA A 49 -1.78 7.02 -4.56
CA ALA A 49 -0.78 6.54 -3.59
C ALA A 49 -0.44 5.06 -3.78
N ARG A 50 -1.30 4.25 -4.41
CA ARG A 50 -1.03 2.83 -4.65
C ARG A 50 0.16 2.64 -5.58
N ARG A 51 0.41 3.57 -6.49
CA ARG A 51 1.53 3.49 -7.45
C ARG A 51 2.88 3.84 -6.83
N ASP A 52 2.90 4.34 -5.60
CA ASP A 52 4.14 4.69 -4.93
C ASP A 52 4.97 3.44 -4.59
N THR A 53 6.27 3.54 -4.85
CA THR A 53 7.29 2.52 -4.55
C THR A 53 7.98 2.79 -3.22
N CYS A 54 7.59 3.83 -2.50
CA CYS A 54 8.15 4.26 -1.22
C CYS A 54 9.67 4.54 -1.30
N SER A 55 10.13 5.22 -2.35
CA SER A 55 11.55 5.60 -2.54
C SER A 55 12.09 6.51 -1.44
N ARG A 56 11.20 7.28 -0.80
CA ARG A 56 11.52 8.32 0.20
C ARG A 56 12.38 9.46 -0.36
N GLU A 57 12.43 9.64 -1.68
CA GLU A 57 13.25 10.68 -2.33
C GLU A 57 12.88 12.09 -1.85
N VAL A 58 11.59 12.34 -1.64
CA VAL A 58 11.06 13.61 -1.11
C VAL A 58 11.70 14.05 0.21
N LEU A 59 12.21 13.11 1.03
CA LEU A 59 12.84 13.41 2.31
C LEU A 59 14.29 13.90 2.18
N ARG A 60 14.88 13.84 0.98
CA ARG A 60 16.22 14.36 0.68
C ARG A 60 16.24 15.86 0.39
N HIS A 61 15.07 16.45 0.19
CA HIS A 61 14.91 17.86 -0.16
C HIS A 61 14.38 18.63 1.04
N ASP A 62 15.19 19.51 1.61
CA ASP A 62 14.86 20.26 2.85
C ASP A 62 13.59 21.12 2.69
N ASP A 63 13.33 21.64 1.49
CA ASP A 63 12.15 22.43 1.15
C ASP A 63 10.85 21.60 1.06
N LEU A 64 10.96 20.28 0.90
CA LEU A 64 9.83 19.34 0.78
C LEU A 64 9.66 18.43 2.01
N ARG A 65 10.74 18.16 2.75
CA ARG A 65 10.78 17.21 3.86
C ARG A 65 9.69 17.47 4.90
N ASP A 66 9.48 18.73 5.26
CA ASP A 66 8.50 19.12 6.29
C ASP A 66 7.10 19.41 5.70
N ARG A 67 6.92 19.21 4.40
CA ARG A 67 5.65 19.41 3.67
C ARG A 67 4.93 18.11 3.35
N VAL A 68 5.57 16.97 3.58
CA VAL A 68 5.02 15.65 3.23
C VAL A 68 5.19 14.67 4.37
N ARG A 69 4.09 14.01 4.75
CA ARG A 69 4.10 12.87 5.67
C ARG A 69 3.91 11.59 4.87
N LEU A 70 4.91 10.71 4.96
CA LEU A 70 4.87 9.37 4.38
C LEU A 70 4.50 8.35 5.44
N SER A 71 3.49 7.55 5.16
CA SER A 71 2.81 6.66 6.09
C SER A 71 2.33 5.41 5.33
N ARG A 72 1.71 4.47 6.05
CA ARG A 72 1.07 3.28 5.46
C ARG A 72 -0.22 2.99 6.21
N ILE A 73 -1.27 2.62 5.47
CA ILE A 73 -2.55 2.21 6.05
C ILE A 73 -2.39 0.79 6.59
N ARG A 74 -2.44 0.63 7.92
CA ARG A 74 -2.05 -0.60 8.65
C ARG A 74 -2.93 -1.82 8.32
N ASP A 75 -4.18 -1.58 7.96
CA ASP A 75 -5.21 -2.59 7.69
C ASP A 75 -5.47 -2.78 6.18
N HIS A 76 -4.72 -2.11 5.30
CA HIS A 76 -4.88 -2.23 3.86
C HIS A 76 -3.69 -2.96 3.22
N PHE A 77 -3.90 -4.24 2.93
CA PHE A 77 -2.91 -5.13 2.32
C PHE A 77 -3.11 -5.24 0.80
N ILE A 78 -2.03 -5.07 0.03
CA ILE A 78 -1.98 -5.28 -1.41
C ILE A 78 -1.16 -6.55 -1.65
N PHE A 79 -1.86 -7.65 -1.92
CA PHE A 79 -1.24 -8.95 -2.22
C PHE A 79 -0.78 -9.01 -3.68
N SER A 80 0.36 -9.68 -3.89
CA SER A 80 0.86 -10.08 -5.21
C SER A 80 1.18 -11.57 -5.18
N ILE A 81 0.48 -12.35 -6.00
CA ILE A 81 0.58 -13.81 -6.04
C ILE A 81 0.86 -14.22 -7.48
N GLU A 82 2.00 -14.87 -7.69
CA GLU A 82 2.41 -15.44 -8.96
C GLU A 82 2.55 -16.95 -8.80
N SER A 83 1.85 -17.69 -9.65
CA SER A 83 1.92 -19.15 -9.70
C SER A 83 3.04 -19.63 -10.61
N THR A 84 3.56 -20.83 -10.32
CA THR A 84 4.47 -21.56 -11.20
C THR A 84 3.76 -22.25 -12.37
N GLY A 85 2.41 -22.27 -12.37
CA GLY A 85 1.58 -22.78 -13.48
C GLY A 85 0.72 -23.99 -13.13
N ALA A 86 0.92 -24.65 -11.99
CA ALA A 86 0.13 -25.81 -11.59
C ALA A 86 -1.33 -25.46 -11.24
N LEU A 87 -1.53 -24.34 -10.54
CA LEU A 87 -2.83 -23.81 -10.16
C LEU A 87 -2.88 -22.32 -10.43
N ARG A 88 -4.08 -21.77 -10.70
CA ARG A 88 -4.22 -20.32 -10.86
C ARG A 88 -4.04 -19.59 -9.51
N PRO A 89 -3.48 -18.36 -9.48
CA PRO A 89 -3.25 -17.62 -8.24
C PRO A 89 -4.50 -17.38 -7.38
N ASP A 90 -5.66 -17.19 -8.00
CA ASP A 90 -6.95 -17.01 -7.31
C ASP A 90 -7.37 -18.27 -6.54
N ILE A 91 -7.12 -19.45 -7.11
CA ILE A 91 -7.35 -20.73 -6.44
C ILE A 91 -6.36 -20.92 -5.30
N LEU A 92 -5.07 -20.60 -5.50
CA LEU A 92 -4.05 -20.69 -4.44
C LEU A 92 -4.41 -19.88 -3.20
N MET A 93 -4.93 -18.65 -3.38
CA MET A 93 -5.37 -17.82 -2.26
C MET A 93 -6.53 -18.49 -1.49
N CYS A 94 -7.51 -19.03 -2.20
CA CYS A 94 -8.64 -19.73 -1.59
C CYS A 94 -8.19 -20.97 -0.80
N GLU A 95 -7.29 -21.79 -1.35
CA GLU A 95 -6.78 -22.98 -0.66
C GLU A 95 -5.94 -22.63 0.58
N ALA A 96 -5.14 -21.55 0.51
CA ALA A 96 -4.40 -21.06 1.68
C ALA A 96 -5.35 -20.66 2.84
N ILE A 97 -6.47 -19.98 2.53
CA ILE A 97 -7.48 -19.61 3.52
C ILE A 97 -8.15 -20.85 4.12
N LYS A 98 -8.47 -21.86 3.31
CA LYS A 98 -9.06 -23.13 3.78
C LYS A 98 -8.12 -23.85 4.75
N CYS A 99 -6.85 -23.96 4.40
CA CYS A 99 -5.84 -24.58 5.26
C CYS A 99 -5.76 -23.90 6.64
N LEU A 100 -5.82 -22.56 6.69
CA LEU A 100 -5.85 -21.84 7.97
C LEU A 100 -7.12 -22.16 8.77
N LYS A 101 -8.28 -22.21 8.12
CA LYS A 101 -9.56 -22.56 8.79
C LYS A 101 -9.55 -23.99 9.33
N GLU A 102 -9.01 -24.94 8.57
CA GLU A 102 -8.90 -26.35 8.98
C GLU A 102 -8.00 -26.52 10.20
N LYS A 103 -6.88 -25.78 10.28
CA LYS A 103 -6.03 -25.77 11.48
C LYS A 103 -6.77 -25.30 12.72
N CYS A 104 -7.58 -24.25 12.61
CA CYS A 104 -8.40 -23.79 13.74
C CYS A 104 -9.44 -24.84 14.14
N ARG A 105 -10.09 -25.50 13.17
CA ARG A 105 -11.08 -26.56 13.43
C ARG A 105 -10.47 -27.75 14.15
N LEU A 106 -9.29 -28.19 13.72
CA LEU A 106 -8.57 -29.30 14.36
C LEU A 106 -8.42 -29.08 15.87
N PHE A 107 -7.98 -27.89 16.29
CA PHE A 107 -7.82 -27.59 17.71
C PHE A 107 -9.15 -27.47 18.47
N LEU A 108 -10.22 -27.02 17.81
CA LEU A 108 -11.54 -27.01 18.42
C LEU A 108 -12.05 -28.43 18.65
N ASP A 109 -11.93 -29.30 17.65
CA ASP A 109 -12.36 -30.69 17.73
C ASP A 109 -11.59 -31.47 18.82
N GLU A 110 -10.28 -31.20 18.97
CA GLU A 110 -9.45 -31.76 20.05
C GLU A 110 -9.89 -31.26 21.44
N LEU A 111 -10.25 -29.99 21.58
CA LEU A 111 -10.74 -29.46 22.86
C LEU A 111 -12.10 -30.06 23.23
N ASP A 112 -13.03 -30.16 22.27
CA ASP A 112 -14.35 -30.73 22.50
C ASP A 112 -14.26 -32.22 22.89
N SER A 113 -13.40 -32.98 22.20
CA SER A 113 -13.17 -34.40 22.52
C SER A 113 -12.62 -34.62 23.93
N ASN A 114 -11.81 -33.69 24.45
CA ASN A 114 -11.27 -33.77 25.81
C ASN A 114 -12.26 -33.32 26.90
N ILE A 115 -13.32 -32.59 26.55
CA ILE A 115 -14.38 -32.18 27.49
C ILE A 115 -15.39 -33.32 27.68
N ASP A 116 -15.61 -34.12 26.64
CA ASP A 116 -16.52 -35.27 26.66
C ASP A 116 -15.87 -36.57 27.18
N SER A 117 -14.59 -36.53 27.59
CA SER A 117 -13.80 -37.64 28.16
C SER A 117 -13.66 -37.53 29.68
#